data_AF-A0AAV0D8N3-F1
#
_entry.id   AF-A0AAV0D8N3-F1
#
_cell.length_a   1.000
_cell.length_b   1.000
_cell.length_c   1.000
_cell.angle_alpha   90.00
_cell.angle_beta   90.00
_cell.angle_gamma   90.00
#
_symmetry.space_group_name_H-M   'P 1'
#
loop_
_entity.id
_entity.type
_entity.pdbx_description
1 polymer ?
#
loop_
_entity_poly.entity_id
_entity_poly.type
_entity_poly.pdbx_seq_one_letter_code
_entity_poly.pdbx_strand_id
1 'polypeptide(L)'
;MERKAGRVFRGWKEGKILFAPTYKYTLNSDLYAGETVTSKKKRRTPAWCDRILWHGNGMEQISYIRGESRFSDHRPVCAIFSVDVEMHCKPSKYRKGFSCTLNYEDNPLEGNKLLL
;
A
#
# COMPACT_ATOMS: atom_id res chain seq x y z
N MET A 1 9.46 -3.28 -16.91
CA MET A 1 9.96 -2.56 -18.10
C MET A 1 8.96 -1.49 -18.55
N GLU A 2 7.66 -1.81 -18.60
CA GLU A 2 6.59 -0.87 -19.02
C GLU A 2 6.58 0.49 -18.31
N ARG A 3 6.62 0.54 -16.97
CA ARG A 3 6.62 1.82 -16.23
C ARG A 3 7.86 2.65 -16.50
N LYS A 4 9.05 2.02 -16.53
CA LYS A 4 10.31 2.71 -16.88
C LYS A 4 10.29 3.24 -18.32
N ALA A 5 9.59 2.54 -19.22
CA ALA A 5 9.38 2.98 -20.59
C ALA A 5 8.24 3.99 -20.75
N GLY A 6 7.58 4.42 -19.67
CA GLY A 6 6.52 5.43 -19.70
C GLY A 6 5.20 5.00 -20.35
N ARG A 7 5.02 3.71 -20.66
CA ARG A 7 3.82 3.19 -21.35
C ARG A 7 2.60 3.03 -20.45
N VAL A 8 2.83 2.91 -19.15
CA VAL A 8 1.79 2.69 -18.13
C VAL A 8 2.10 3.48 -16.86
N PHE A 9 1.06 3.80 -16.09
CA PHE A 9 1.17 4.43 -14.77
C PHE A 9 1.97 5.75 -14.76
N ARG A 10 1.82 6.56 -15.81
CA ARG A 10 2.48 7.88 -15.88
C ARG A 10 1.99 8.77 -14.74
N GLY A 11 2.92 9.36 -13.99
CA GLY A 11 2.63 10.20 -12.81
C GLY A 11 2.38 9.44 -11.51
N TRP A 12 2.16 8.12 -11.57
CA TRP A 12 1.92 7.31 -10.37
C TRP A 12 3.22 6.95 -9.68
N LYS A 13 3.19 6.99 -8.36
CA LYS A 13 4.26 6.60 -7.44
C LYS A 13 3.99 5.21 -6.89
N GLU A 14 5.05 4.50 -6.56
CA GLU A 14 5.00 3.21 -5.87
C GLU A 14 6.21 3.09 -4.96
N GLY A 15 5.99 2.52 -3.78
CA GLY A 15 7.05 2.28 -2.80
C GLY A 15 8.09 1.31 -3.29
N LYS A 16 9.23 1.33 -2.61
CA LYS A 16 10.24 0.31 -2.81
C LYS A 16 9.70 -1.02 -2.30
N ILE A 17 9.62 -2.01 -3.19
CA ILE A 17 9.26 -3.37 -2.81
C ILE A 17 10.47 -4.01 -2.14
N LEU A 18 10.33 -4.33 -0.85
CA LEU A 18 11.35 -4.98 -0.03
C LEU A 18 10.91 -6.38 0.45
N PHE A 19 9.77 -6.87 -0.04
CA PHE A 19 9.21 -8.17 0.30
C PHE A 19 9.29 -9.16 -0.87
N ALA A 20 9.26 -10.45 -0.54
CA ALA A 20 9.29 -11.55 -1.51
C ALA A 20 8.06 -11.54 -2.45
N PRO A 21 8.14 -12.16 -3.64
CA PRO A 21 7.01 -12.30 -4.56
C PRO A 21 5.72 -12.73 -3.88
N THR A 22 4.58 -12.20 -4.32
CA THR A 22 3.28 -12.47 -3.68
C THR A 22 2.53 -13.61 -4.32
N TYR A 23 2.97 -14.07 -5.50
CA TYR A 23 2.37 -15.13 -6.31
C TYR A 23 3.48 -15.99 -6.94
N LYS A 24 3.32 -17.27 -7.29
CA LYS A 24 2.24 -18.20 -6.97
C LYS A 24 2.70 -19.18 -5.90
N TYR A 25 1.97 -19.25 -4.78
CA TYR A 25 2.26 -20.20 -3.71
C TYR A 25 1.50 -21.52 -3.88
N THR A 26 2.06 -22.60 -3.34
CA THR A 26 1.30 -23.83 -3.09
C THR A 26 0.31 -23.62 -1.94
N LEU A 27 -0.85 -24.26 -2.00
CA LEU A 27 -1.91 -24.09 -1.00
C LEU A 27 -1.37 -24.39 0.41
N ASN A 28 -1.67 -23.50 1.37
CA ASN A 28 -1.27 -23.62 2.77
C ASN A 28 0.25 -23.76 3.02
N SER A 29 1.09 -23.26 2.11
CA SER A 29 2.55 -23.42 2.19
C SER A 29 3.29 -22.16 1.72
N ASP A 30 4.52 -21.98 2.20
CA ASP A 30 5.43 -20.89 1.80
C ASP A 30 6.29 -21.25 0.57
N LEU A 31 6.10 -22.44 0.01
CA LEU A 31 6.75 -22.87 -1.22
C LEU A 31 6.05 -22.28 -2.44
N TYR A 32 6.84 -21.81 -3.40
CA TYR A 32 6.31 -21.40 -4.69
C TYR A 32 5.91 -22.63 -5.51
N ALA A 33 4.77 -22.55 -6.21
CA ALA A 33 4.23 -23.63 -7.02
C ALA A 33 5.16 -24.09 -8.17
N GLY A 34 6.21 -23.32 -8.47
CA GLY A 34 7.24 -23.68 -9.43
C GLY A 34 8.37 -24.55 -8.89
N GLU A 35 8.50 -24.76 -7.58
CA GLU A 35 9.60 -25.54 -6.99
C GLU A 35 9.34 -27.05 -6.99
N THR A 36 8.06 -27.46 -6.88
CA THR A 36 7.67 -28.87 -6.73
C THR A 36 7.28 -29.57 -8.04
N VAL A 37 7.28 -28.86 -9.17
CA VAL A 37 6.77 -29.38 -10.46
C VAL A 37 7.92 -29.71 -11.42
N THR A 38 8.08 -30.99 -11.72
CA THR A 38 9.08 -31.53 -12.68
C THR A 38 8.79 -31.15 -14.14
N SER A 39 7.55 -30.80 -14.49
CA SER A 39 7.18 -30.40 -15.86
C SER A 39 7.21 -28.88 -16.06
N LYS A 40 8.05 -28.41 -17.00
CA LYS A 40 8.22 -26.98 -17.32
C LYS A 40 6.91 -26.27 -17.77
N LYS A 41 5.94 -27.00 -18.34
CA LYS A 41 4.69 -26.43 -18.91
C LYS A 41 3.70 -25.88 -17.87
N LYS A 42 3.81 -26.25 -16.59
CA LYS A 42 2.91 -25.78 -15.52
C LYS A 42 3.59 -24.84 -14.50
N ARG A 43 4.89 -24.56 -14.66
CA ARG A 43 5.63 -23.69 -13.73
C ARG A 43 5.25 -22.23 -13.99
N ARG A 44 4.61 -21.59 -13.00
CA ARG A 44 4.50 -20.13 -12.93
C ARG A 44 5.73 -19.61 -12.16
N THR A 45 6.41 -18.62 -12.74
CA THR A 45 7.53 -17.93 -12.06
C THR A 45 6.98 -17.09 -10.92
N PRO A 46 7.64 -17.04 -9.75
CA PRO A 46 7.29 -16.11 -8.69
C PRO A 46 7.19 -14.67 -9.22
N ALA A 47 6.12 -13.96 -8.87
CA ALA A 47 5.80 -12.63 -9.37
C ALA A 47 5.17 -11.76 -8.28
N TRP A 48 5.34 -10.44 -8.41
CA TRP A 48 4.65 -9.42 -7.63
C TRP A 48 3.43 -8.95 -8.41
N CYS A 49 2.34 -9.71 -8.35
CA CYS A 49 1.09 -9.38 -9.04
C CYS A 49 0.26 -8.35 -8.25
N ASP A 50 0.49 -8.27 -6.94
CA ASP A 50 -0.30 -7.47 -6.01
C ASP A 50 0.45 -6.16 -5.70
N ARG A 51 -0.07 -5.03 -6.21
CA ARG A 51 0.64 -3.74 -6.28
C ARG A 51 -0.25 -2.61 -5.75
N ILE A 52 0.34 -1.69 -4.99
CA ILE A 52 -0.37 -0.50 -4.49
C ILE A 52 0.40 0.73 -4.98
N LEU A 53 -0.27 1.54 -5.79
CA LEU A 53 0.27 2.76 -6.36
C LEU A 53 -0.56 3.96 -5.92
N TRP A 54 0.05 5.13 -5.84
CA TRP A 54 -0.65 6.39 -5.52
C TRP A 54 -0.27 7.49 -6.51
N HIS A 55 -1.14 8.47 -6.67
CA HIS A 55 -0.91 9.62 -7.56
C HIS A 55 -1.35 10.90 -6.85
N GLY A 56 -0.59 11.99 -7.05
CA GLY A 56 -0.86 13.28 -6.44
C GLY A 56 0.13 13.67 -5.35
N ASN A 57 -0.09 14.85 -4.78
CA ASN A 57 0.74 15.47 -3.75
C ASN A 57 0.14 15.26 -2.35
N GLY A 58 0.89 15.60 -1.31
CA GLY A 58 0.42 15.48 0.08
C GLY A 58 0.20 14.03 0.55
N MET A 59 0.82 13.05 -0.12
CA MET A 59 0.75 11.64 0.26
C MET A 59 2.14 11.04 0.36
N GLU A 60 2.47 10.56 1.54
CA GLU A 60 3.71 9.86 1.87
C GLU A 60 3.39 8.42 2.25
N GLN A 61 4.07 7.47 1.62
CA GLN A 61 3.92 6.06 1.98
C GLN A 61 4.83 5.73 3.16
N ILE A 62 4.23 5.36 4.30
CA ILE A 62 4.93 5.01 5.53
C ILE A 62 5.36 3.54 5.50
N SER A 63 4.49 2.65 5.04
CA SER A 63 4.77 1.22 5.00
C SER A 63 4.32 0.59 3.70
N TYR A 64 5.05 -0.45 3.29
CA TYR A 64 4.67 -1.28 2.15
C TYR A 64 5.12 -2.72 2.40
N ILE A 65 4.19 -3.57 2.82
CA ILE A 65 4.49 -4.88 3.38
C ILE A 65 3.62 -5.98 2.76
N ARG A 66 4.13 -7.21 2.84
CA ARG A 66 3.41 -8.43 2.51
C ARG A 66 3.06 -9.16 3.80
N GLY A 67 1.81 -9.59 3.95
CA GLY A 67 1.39 -10.47 5.05
C GLY A 67 1.65 -11.95 4.77
N GLU A 68 1.63 -12.76 5.82
CA GLU A 68 1.93 -14.21 5.75
C GLU A 68 0.69 -15.12 5.76
N SER A 69 -0.48 -14.55 5.45
CA SER A 69 -1.71 -15.34 5.32
C SER A 69 -1.62 -16.34 4.17
N ARG A 70 -2.00 -17.60 4.43
CA ARG A 70 -1.85 -18.72 3.48
C ARG A 70 -3.18 -19.20 2.88
N PHE A 71 -4.26 -18.43 3.07
CA PHE A 71 -5.60 -18.80 2.61
C PHE A 71 -5.77 -18.85 1.08
N SER A 72 -4.88 -18.20 0.32
CA SER A 72 -4.84 -18.30 -1.14
C SER A 72 -3.43 -18.57 -1.65
N ASP A 73 -3.29 -18.75 -2.97
CA ASP A 73 -2.01 -18.81 -3.68
C ASP A 73 -1.33 -17.43 -3.83
N HIS A 74 -1.97 -16.39 -3.28
CA HIS A 74 -1.42 -15.05 -3.09
C HIS A 74 -1.14 -14.75 -1.62
N ARG A 75 -0.17 -13.87 -1.39
CA ARG A 75 0.08 -13.26 -0.08
C ARG A 75 -0.49 -11.85 -0.07
N PRO A 76 -1.28 -11.46 0.95
CA PRO A 76 -1.88 -10.12 1.00
C PRO A 76 -0.79 -9.05 1.05
N VAL A 77 -1.06 -7.91 0.41
CA VAL A 77 -0.15 -6.75 0.39
C VAL A 77 -0.87 -5.57 1.00
N CYS A 78 -0.18 -4.87 1.90
CA CYS A 78 -0.70 -3.71 2.61
C CYS A 78 0.26 -2.53 2.44
N ALA A 79 -0.30 -1.32 2.38
CA ALA A 79 0.44 -0.08 2.44
C ALA A 79 -0.24 0.88 3.40
N ILE A 80 0.55 1.63 4.16
CA ILE A 80 0.06 2.69 5.05
C ILE A 80 0.57 4.01 4.50
N PHE A 81 -0.29 5.03 4.50
CA PHE A 81 0.02 6.36 4.01
C PHE A 81 -0.22 7.42 5.07
N SER A 82 0.63 8.45 5.10
CA SER A 82 0.32 9.74 5.70
C SER A 82 -0.21 10.66 4.61
N VAL A 83 -1.35 11.30 4.86
CA VAL A 83 -2.00 12.21 3.90
C VAL A 83 -2.27 13.55 4.54
N ASP A 84 -1.82 14.61 3.87
CA ASP A 84 -2.12 15.99 4.23
C ASP A 84 -3.57 16.32 3.85
N VAL A 85 -4.34 16.81 4.80
CA VAL A 85 -5.76 17.16 4.58
C VAL A 85 -6.00 18.64 4.80
N GLU A 86 -6.49 19.31 3.78
CA GLU A 86 -6.99 20.68 3.89
C GLU A 86 -8.46 20.67 4.34
N MET A 87 -8.72 21.20 5.54
CA MET A 87 -10.08 21.40 6.02
C MET A 87 -10.61 22.77 5.59
N HIS A 88 -11.46 22.80 4.57
CA HIS A 88 -12.21 24.01 4.24
C HIS A 88 -13.39 24.20 5.19
N CYS A 89 -13.13 24.79 6.35
CA CYS A 89 -14.20 25.28 7.23
C CYS A 89 -14.79 26.55 6.62
N LYS A 90 -16.02 26.48 6.10
CA LYS A 90 -16.79 27.70 5.81
C LYS A 90 -16.99 28.45 7.13
N PRO A 91 -16.80 29.77 7.19
CA PRO A 91 -17.13 30.53 8.40
C PRO A 91 -18.65 30.51 8.60
N SER A 92 -19.16 29.55 9.38
CA SER A 92 -20.55 29.58 9.82
C SER A 92 -20.66 30.66 10.91
N LYS A 93 -21.63 31.58 10.74
CA LYS A 93 -21.88 32.68 11.69
C LYS A 93 -22.58 32.23 12.98
N TYR A 94 -22.34 31.00 13.46
CA TYR A 94 -22.93 30.52 14.71
C TYR A 94 -21.89 29.89 15.63
N ARG A 95 -21.87 30.37 16.87
CA ARG A 95 -20.87 30.09 17.90
C ARG A 95 -21.07 28.73 18.58
N LYS A 96 -19.94 28.25 19.12
CA LYS A 96 -19.73 27.22 20.16
C LYS A 96 -19.96 25.76 19.75
N GLY A 97 -18.84 25.02 19.73
CA GLY A 97 -18.84 23.60 20.10
C GLY A 97 -18.57 22.61 18.97
N PHE A 98 -17.45 22.70 18.28
CA PHE A 98 -16.84 21.52 17.64
C PHE A 98 -15.33 21.57 17.84
N SER A 99 -14.88 21.21 19.04
CA SER A 99 -13.53 20.70 19.21
C SER A 99 -13.54 19.25 18.71
N CYS A 100 -13.15 19.03 17.46
CA CYS A 100 -12.64 17.71 17.09
C CYS A 100 -11.21 17.63 17.61
N THR A 101 -11.08 17.41 18.92
CA THR A 101 -9.84 16.92 19.50
C THR A 101 -9.64 15.51 18.97
N LEU A 102 -8.87 15.36 17.88
CA LEU A 102 -8.18 14.11 17.60
C LEU A 102 -6.99 14.06 18.57
N ASN A 103 -7.27 13.63 19.79
CA ASN A 103 -6.24 13.28 20.75
C ASN A 103 -5.68 11.91 20.32
N TYR A 104 -4.46 11.90 19.80
CA TYR A 104 -3.49 10.84 20.09
C TYR A 104 -2.18 11.54 20.42
N GLU A 105 -2.02 11.76 21.73
CA GLU A 105 -0.87 12.21 22.52
C GLU A 105 0.26 12.98 21.82
N ASP A 106 0.33 14.27 22.17
CA ASP A 106 1.49 15.15 22.30
C ASP A 106 2.76 14.86 21.47
N ASN A 107 2.82 15.48 20.30
CA ASN A 107 4.03 16.18 19.86
C ASN A 107 3.64 17.43 19.06
N PRO A 108 3.91 18.65 19.56
CA PRO A 108 3.37 19.87 18.99
C PRO A 108 4.29 20.43 17.90
N LEU A 109 4.54 19.68 16.82
CA LEU A 109 5.08 20.24 15.57
C LEU A 109 4.57 19.41 14.37
N GLU A 110 3.86 20.09 13.46
CA GLU A 110 3.56 19.70 12.06
C GLU A 110 2.18 19.06 11.75
N GLY A 111 1.16 19.95 11.69
CA GLY A 111 -0.05 19.99 10.82
C GLY A 111 -0.74 18.72 10.27
N ASN A 112 -2.07 18.68 10.42
CA ASN A 112 -3.12 18.03 9.59
C ASN A 112 -2.81 16.74 8.79
N LYS A 113 -2.03 15.81 9.34
CA LYS A 113 -1.74 14.52 8.70
C LYS A 113 -2.69 13.42 9.19
N LEU A 114 -3.37 12.74 8.27
CA LEU A 114 -4.17 11.54 8.54
C LEU A 114 -3.41 10.28 8.10
N LEU A 115 -3.50 9.21 8.89
CA LEU A 115 -2.99 7.89 8.53
C LEU A 115 -4.10 7.07 7.86
N LEU A 116 -3.81 6.55 6.66
CA LEU A 116 -4.69 5.70 5.84
C LEU A 116 -4.07 4.32 5.61
#